data_AF-A2BVM4-F1
#
_entry.id   AF-A2BVM4-F1
#
_cell.length_a   1.000
_cell.length_b   1.000
_cell.length_c   1.000
_cell.angle_alpha   90.00
_cell.angle_beta   90.00
_cell.angle_gamma   90.00
#
_symmetry.space_group_name_H-M   'P 1'
#
loop_
_entity.id
_entity.type
_entity.pdbx_description
1 polymer ?
#
loop_
_entity_poly.entity_id
_entity_poly.type
_entity_poly.pdbx_seq_one_letter_code
_entity_poly.pdbx_strand_id
1 'polypeptide(L)'
;MIFRNKGSSIKKTNNLSQEELLKYYGLNSFEFTHKLKDEIFVCSKNKEFDLIELDQLLQTVGWSRRPIRRVKRALEFSILVVGLWRHDEKFPRLVGFARCTGDGVIEATIWDVAVNPVYQGLGLGKELMKYILKELKKTGISKVTLFADAEVVSFYKRQGWILEPKGSKCAFWYAN
;
A
#
# COMPACT_ATOMS: atom_id res chain seq x y z
N MET A 1 30.82 -3.12 14.31
CA MET A 1 29.89 -3.78 13.36
C MET A 1 29.57 -2.77 12.26
N ILE A 2 30.10 -2.95 11.05
CA ILE A 2 29.96 -1.96 9.97
C ILE A 2 28.54 -2.10 9.38
N PHE A 3 27.66 -1.16 9.67
CA PHE A 3 26.36 -1.06 8.98
C PHE A 3 26.62 -0.61 7.54
N ARG A 4 26.80 -1.57 6.63
CA ARG A 4 26.73 -1.30 5.19
C ARG A 4 25.34 -0.75 4.89
N ASN A 5 25.29 0.50 4.50
CA ASN A 5 24.11 1.17 3.97
C ASN A 5 23.72 0.43 2.67
N LYS A 6 22.92 -0.64 2.77
CA LYS A 6 22.41 -1.35 1.59
C LYS A 6 21.50 -0.36 0.85
N GLY A 7 22.01 0.21 -0.24
CA GLY A 7 21.22 1.05 -1.14
C GLY A 7 19.92 0.34 -1.54
N SER A 8 18.88 1.11 -1.83
CA SER A 8 17.54 0.60 -2.16
C SER A 8 17.60 -0.61 -3.11
N SER A 9 17.00 -1.74 -2.70
CA SER A 9 16.86 -2.93 -3.54
C SER A 9 15.86 -2.73 -4.69
N ILE A 10 15.15 -1.60 -4.70
CA ILE A 10 14.21 -1.21 -5.74
C ILE A 10 14.88 -0.31 -6.77
N LYS A 11 14.61 -0.56 -8.05
CA LYS A 11 14.99 0.29 -9.18
C LYS A 11 13.71 0.79 -9.86
N LYS A 12 13.59 2.10 -10.08
CA LYS A 12 12.54 2.62 -10.96
C LYS A 12 12.86 2.18 -12.39
N THR A 13 11.86 1.70 -13.11
CA THR A 13 12.00 1.20 -14.48
C THR A 13 11.12 1.98 -15.44
N ASN A 14 11.35 1.77 -16.73
CA ASN A 14 10.45 2.13 -17.84
C ASN A 14 10.27 0.88 -18.73
N ASN A 15 10.03 -0.28 -18.11
CA ASN A 15 9.88 -1.54 -18.82
C ASN A 15 8.54 -1.62 -19.54
N LEU A 16 7.50 -0.97 -19.01
CA LEU A 16 6.23 -0.78 -19.70
C LEU A 16 6.18 0.62 -20.29
N SER A 17 5.64 0.72 -21.51
CA SER A 17 5.31 2.00 -22.13
C SER A 17 4.21 2.73 -21.34
N GLN A 18 4.10 4.04 -21.55
CA GLN A 18 3.03 4.81 -20.93
C GLN A 18 1.64 4.34 -21.36
N GLU A 19 1.50 3.88 -22.61
CA GLU A 19 0.25 3.33 -23.14
C GLU A 19 -0.13 2.03 -22.45
N GLU A 20 0.84 1.13 -22.21
CA GLU A 20 0.61 -0.11 -21.46
C GLU A 20 0.24 0.17 -20.01
N LEU A 21 0.95 1.06 -19.33
CA LEU A 21 0.62 1.46 -17.96
C LEU A 21 -0.79 2.04 -17.86
N LEU A 22 -1.15 2.92 -18.80
CA LEU A 22 -2.49 3.50 -18.86
C LEU A 22 -3.56 2.42 -19.11
N LYS A 23 -3.31 1.50 -20.05
CA LYS A 23 -4.21 0.42 -20.41
C LYS A 23 -4.45 -0.55 -19.25
N TYR A 24 -3.40 -1.01 -18.58
CA TYR A 24 -3.49 -2.08 -17.58
C TYR A 24 -3.75 -1.59 -16.15
N TYR A 25 -3.25 -0.39 -15.83
CA TYR A 25 -3.20 0.14 -14.47
C TYR A 25 -3.81 1.53 -14.33
N GLY A 26 -4.16 2.21 -15.43
CA GLY A 26 -4.73 3.54 -15.40
C GLY A 26 -3.71 4.65 -15.12
N LEU A 27 -4.23 5.87 -15.05
CA LEU A 27 -3.44 7.09 -14.84
C LEU A 27 -2.70 7.08 -13.51
N ASN A 28 -1.56 7.77 -13.46
CA ASN A 28 -0.73 7.90 -12.26
C ASN A 28 -0.28 6.56 -11.66
N SER A 29 -0.27 5.46 -12.43
CA SER A 29 0.38 4.23 -12.01
C SER A 29 1.89 4.43 -11.90
N PHE A 30 2.54 3.64 -11.04
CA PHE A 30 3.97 3.73 -10.78
C PHE A 30 4.62 2.35 -10.83
N GLU A 31 5.45 2.13 -11.84
CA GLU A 31 6.20 0.91 -12.00
C GLU A 31 7.58 0.96 -11.32
N PHE A 32 8.04 -0.22 -10.88
CA PHE A 32 9.37 -0.44 -10.35
C PHE A 32 9.71 -1.94 -10.35
N THR A 33 11.00 -2.25 -10.29
CA THR A 33 11.50 -3.64 -10.18
C THR A 33 12.35 -3.82 -8.94
N HIS A 34 12.51 -5.08 -8.52
CA HIS A 34 13.43 -5.45 -7.46
C HIS A 34 14.75 -5.96 -8.06
N LYS A 35 15.90 -5.52 -7.57
CA LYS A 35 17.23 -5.86 -8.14
C LYS A 35 17.55 -7.36 -8.22
N LEU A 36 16.90 -8.19 -7.39
CA LEU A 36 17.12 -9.65 -7.38
C LEU A 36 16.00 -10.44 -8.07
N LYS A 37 14.95 -9.76 -8.56
CA LYS A 37 13.83 -10.39 -9.26
C LYS A 37 13.51 -9.54 -10.47
N ASP A 38 13.62 -10.11 -11.67
CA ASP A 38 13.21 -9.46 -12.93
C ASP A 38 11.68 -9.36 -13.08
N GLU A 39 10.97 -9.27 -11.94
CA GLU A 39 9.53 -9.05 -11.86
C GLU A 39 9.25 -7.55 -11.85
N ILE A 40 8.29 -7.14 -12.67
CA ILE A 40 7.77 -5.76 -12.70
C ILE A 40 6.64 -5.66 -11.69
N PHE A 41 6.70 -4.64 -10.84
CA PHE A 41 5.68 -4.31 -9.87
C PHE A 41 5.07 -2.96 -10.21
N VAL A 42 3.75 -2.82 -10.04
CA VAL A 42 3.03 -1.59 -10.35
C VAL A 42 2.10 -1.22 -9.21
N CYS A 43 2.28 -0.03 -8.65
CA CYS A 43 1.29 0.60 -7.78
C CYS A 43 0.24 1.32 -8.63
N SER A 44 -1.04 1.15 -8.30
CA SER A 44 -2.13 1.90 -8.93
C SER A 44 -3.28 2.14 -7.97
N LYS A 45 -3.89 3.32 -8.10
CA LYS A 45 -5.17 3.69 -7.46
C LYS A 45 -6.37 3.59 -8.41
N ASN A 46 -6.13 3.30 -9.69
CA ASN A 46 -7.14 3.34 -10.75
C ASN A 46 -7.51 1.95 -11.28
N LYS A 47 -6.65 0.95 -11.08
CA LYS A 47 -6.96 -0.43 -11.44
C LYS A 47 -8.01 -0.99 -10.48
N GLU A 48 -9.11 -1.48 -11.02
CA GLU A 48 -10.17 -2.12 -10.24
C GLU A 48 -9.68 -3.40 -9.56
N PHE A 49 -10.23 -3.68 -8.39
CA PHE A 49 -9.94 -4.89 -7.62
C PHE A 49 -10.96 -5.97 -7.94
N ASP A 50 -10.48 -7.18 -8.20
CA ASP A 50 -11.27 -8.37 -7.96
C ASP A 50 -11.38 -8.57 -6.43
N LEU A 51 -12.60 -8.51 -5.90
CA LEU A 51 -12.85 -8.63 -4.46
C LEU A 51 -12.50 -10.01 -3.92
N ILE A 52 -12.53 -11.05 -4.75
CA ILE A 52 -12.10 -12.40 -4.38
C ILE A 52 -10.57 -12.43 -4.26
N GLU A 53 -9.85 -11.85 -5.23
CA GLU A 53 -8.39 -11.75 -5.17
C GLU A 53 -7.93 -10.91 -3.98
N LEU A 54 -8.62 -9.81 -3.70
CA LEU A 54 -8.36 -8.99 -2.51
C LEU A 54 -8.58 -9.80 -1.23
N ASP A 55 -9.70 -10.50 -1.08
CA ASP A 55 -9.97 -11.34 0.10
C ASP A 55 -8.90 -12.43 0.27
N GLN A 56 -8.44 -13.04 -0.83
CA GLN A 56 -7.34 -14.01 -0.82
C GLN A 56 -6.04 -13.37 -0.32
N LEU A 57 -5.66 -12.18 -0.82
CA LEU A 57 -4.49 -11.45 -0.35
C LEU A 57 -4.58 -11.17 1.16
N LEU A 58 -5.72 -10.66 1.63
CA LEU A 58 -5.90 -10.32 3.05
C LEU A 58 -5.83 -11.56 3.96
N GLN A 59 -6.32 -12.71 3.50
CA GLN A 59 -6.15 -13.98 4.21
C GLN A 59 -4.69 -14.41 4.30
N THR A 60 -3.87 -14.16 3.26
CA THR A 60 -2.44 -14.53 3.30
C THR A 60 -1.66 -13.81 4.40
N VAL A 61 -2.12 -12.63 4.83
CA VAL A 61 -1.51 -11.86 5.94
C VAL A 61 -2.20 -12.12 7.29
N GLY A 62 -3.06 -13.14 7.37
CA GLY A 62 -3.69 -13.59 8.61
C GLY A 62 -4.96 -12.85 9.00
N TRP A 63 -5.55 -12.02 8.13
CA TRP A 63 -6.79 -11.31 8.46
C TRP A 63 -8.02 -12.20 8.26
N SER A 64 -8.98 -12.06 9.17
CA SER A 64 -10.28 -12.74 9.10
C SER A 64 -11.09 -12.27 7.88
N ARG A 65 -11.83 -13.19 7.27
CA ARG A 65 -12.78 -12.87 6.20
C ARG A 65 -13.81 -11.84 6.67
N ARG A 66 -14.07 -10.84 5.81
CA ARG A 66 -15.08 -9.80 6.01
C ARG A 66 -16.20 -10.00 4.98
N PRO A 67 -17.47 -9.71 5.29
CA PRO A 67 -18.54 -9.82 4.30
C PRO A 67 -18.25 -8.95 3.07
N ILE A 68 -18.25 -9.56 1.87
CA ILE A 68 -17.85 -8.90 0.61
C ILE A 68 -18.62 -7.59 0.37
N ARG A 69 -19.93 -7.55 0.68
CA ARG A 69 -20.73 -6.31 0.56
C ARG A 69 -20.21 -5.17 1.45
N ARG A 70 -19.71 -5.47 2.65
CA ARG A 70 -19.13 -4.47 3.56
C ARG A 70 -17.75 -4.03 3.09
N VAL A 71 -16.93 -4.96 2.57
CA VAL A 71 -15.63 -4.63 1.97
C VAL A 71 -15.82 -3.68 0.79
N LYS A 72 -16.72 -4.01 -0.15
CA LYS A 72 -17.03 -3.17 -1.31
C LYS A 72 -17.40 -1.75 -0.88
N ARG A 73 -18.32 -1.60 0.07
CA ARG A 73 -18.67 -0.27 0.62
C ARG A 73 -17.49 0.44 1.28
N ALA A 74 -16.68 -0.28 2.06
CA ALA A 74 -15.51 0.33 2.70
C ALA A 74 -14.50 0.87 1.67
N LEU A 75 -14.35 0.19 0.52
CA LEU A 75 -13.54 0.70 -0.60
C LEU A 75 -14.16 1.95 -1.23
N GLU A 76 -15.48 1.95 -1.47
CA GLU A 76 -16.22 3.09 -2.04
C GLU A 76 -16.13 4.36 -1.18
N PHE A 77 -16.13 4.22 0.15
CA PHE A 77 -16.04 5.35 1.09
C PHE A 77 -14.61 5.68 1.53
N SER A 78 -13.59 5.12 0.87
CA SER A 78 -12.19 5.44 1.13
C SER A 78 -11.69 6.52 0.19
N ILE A 79 -10.98 7.51 0.72
CA ILE A 79 -10.43 8.62 -0.08
C ILE A 79 -9.30 8.16 -1.01
N LEU A 80 -8.64 7.05 -0.65
CA LEU A 80 -7.58 6.46 -1.46
C LEU A 80 -7.53 4.95 -1.21
N VAL A 81 -7.61 4.20 -2.29
CA VAL A 81 -7.36 2.75 -2.33
C VAL A 81 -6.23 2.52 -3.32
N VAL A 82 -5.21 1.77 -2.91
CA VAL A 82 -4.05 1.48 -3.75
C VAL A 82 -3.81 -0.01 -3.76
N GLY A 83 -3.66 -0.58 -4.95
CA GLY A 83 -3.17 -1.93 -5.12
C GLY A 83 -1.72 -1.91 -5.60
N LEU A 84 -1.03 -2.98 -5.27
CA LEU A 84 0.29 -3.30 -5.77
C LEU A 84 0.17 -4.62 -6.52
N TRP A 85 0.43 -4.58 -7.81
CA TRP A 85 0.37 -5.76 -8.66
C TRP A 85 1.77 -6.20 -9.07
N ARG A 86 1.99 -7.51 -9.11
CA ARG A 86 3.02 -8.10 -9.95
C ARG A 86 2.47 -8.13 -11.38
N HIS A 87 3.16 -7.46 -12.29
CA HIS A 87 2.76 -7.38 -13.68
C HIS A 87 2.91 -8.72 -14.39
N ASP A 88 1.91 -9.01 -15.22
CA ASP A 88 1.85 -10.07 -16.20
C ASP A 88 0.85 -9.58 -17.26
N GLU A 89 1.15 -9.78 -18.54
CA GLU A 89 0.33 -9.26 -19.65
C GLU A 89 -1.10 -9.83 -19.65
N LYS A 90 -1.26 -11.06 -19.15
CA LYS A 90 -2.53 -11.80 -19.17
C LYS A 90 -3.19 -11.78 -17.80
N PHE A 91 -2.43 -12.06 -16.75
CA PHE A 91 -2.96 -12.28 -15.40
C PHE A 91 -2.15 -11.50 -14.36
N PRO A 92 -2.26 -10.16 -14.32
CA PRO A 92 -1.59 -9.38 -13.29
C PRO A 92 -2.10 -9.82 -11.91
N ARG A 93 -1.19 -10.04 -10.96
CA ARG A 93 -1.52 -10.59 -9.63
C ARG A 93 -1.45 -9.51 -8.57
N LEU A 94 -2.50 -9.37 -7.78
CA LEU A 94 -2.50 -8.47 -6.62
C LEU A 94 -1.60 -9.05 -5.51
N VAL A 95 -0.51 -8.36 -5.21
CA VAL A 95 0.49 -8.78 -4.21
C VAL A 95 0.59 -7.83 -3.03
N GLY A 96 -0.06 -6.67 -3.10
CA GLY A 96 -0.20 -5.76 -1.97
C GLY A 96 -1.41 -4.85 -2.12
N PHE A 97 -1.85 -4.30 -1.00
CA PHE A 97 -3.05 -3.50 -0.89
C PHE A 97 -2.88 -2.47 0.22
N ALA A 98 -3.41 -1.27 0.00
CA ALA A 98 -3.57 -0.29 1.05
C ALA A 98 -4.83 0.55 0.90
N ARG A 99 -5.37 1.00 2.04
CA ARG A 99 -6.59 1.79 2.09
C ARG A 99 -6.48 2.94 3.09
N CYS A 100 -6.92 4.12 2.68
CA CYS A 100 -6.92 5.33 3.49
C CYS A 100 -8.33 5.93 3.54
N THR A 101 -8.73 6.43 4.71
CA THR A 101 -9.88 7.33 4.84
C THR A 101 -9.39 8.68 5.36
N GLY A 102 -10.25 9.69 5.35
CA GLY A 102 -9.93 11.02 5.84
C GLY A 102 -11.02 12.01 5.46
N ASP A 103 -10.78 13.28 5.72
CA ASP A 103 -11.67 14.37 5.31
C ASP A 103 -11.50 14.77 3.83
N GLY A 104 -10.45 14.25 3.18
CA GLY A 104 -10.12 14.57 1.78
C GLY A 104 -9.48 15.94 1.59
N VAL A 105 -9.14 16.65 2.66
CA VAL A 105 -8.66 18.05 2.64
C VAL A 105 -7.43 18.25 3.52
N ILE A 106 -7.45 17.82 4.77
CA ILE A 106 -6.43 18.13 5.79
C ILE A 106 -5.73 16.85 6.25
N GLU A 107 -6.50 15.85 6.65
CA GLU A 107 -5.99 14.66 7.33
C GLU A 107 -6.44 13.34 6.68
N ALA A 108 -5.55 12.34 6.73
CA ALA A 108 -5.86 10.96 6.37
C ALA A 108 -5.38 9.96 7.44
N THR A 109 -6.08 8.84 7.51
CA THR A 109 -5.67 7.65 8.26
C THR A 109 -5.53 6.47 7.32
N ILE A 110 -4.36 5.84 7.36
CA ILE A 110 -4.09 4.58 6.66
C ILE A 110 -4.55 3.44 7.57
N TRP A 111 -5.49 2.63 7.09
CA TRP A 111 -6.11 1.55 7.86
C TRP A 111 -5.52 0.20 7.53
N ASP A 112 -5.68 -0.20 6.28
CA ASP A 112 -5.27 -1.51 5.82
C ASP A 112 -3.96 -1.34 5.05
N VAL A 113 -2.91 -2.08 5.40
CA VAL A 113 -1.66 -2.21 4.63
C VAL A 113 -1.25 -3.67 4.63
N ALA A 114 -1.32 -4.31 3.46
CA ALA A 114 -1.00 -5.72 3.29
C ALA A 114 -0.02 -5.90 2.13
N VAL A 115 0.97 -6.77 2.32
CA VAL A 115 1.83 -7.30 1.26
C VAL A 115 1.88 -8.80 1.46
N ASN A 116 1.61 -9.55 0.38
CA ASN A 116 1.62 -11.00 0.40
C ASN A 116 2.97 -11.52 0.98
N PRO A 117 2.96 -12.47 1.92
CA PRO A 117 4.17 -12.95 2.60
C PRO A 117 5.32 -13.35 1.67
N VAL A 118 5.03 -13.95 0.51
CA VAL A 118 6.04 -14.37 -0.49
C VAL A 118 6.82 -13.19 -1.06
N TYR A 119 6.26 -11.97 -0.96
CA TYR A 119 6.83 -10.74 -1.48
C TYR A 119 7.30 -9.78 -0.37
N GLN A 120 7.22 -10.18 0.89
CA GLN A 120 7.75 -9.41 2.01
C GLN A 120 9.30 -9.46 2.03
N GLY A 121 9.92 -8.49 2.71
CA GLY A 121 11.38 -8.35 2.74
C GLY A 121 12.01 -7.78 1.46
N LEU A 122 11.26 -7.68 0.35
CA LEU A 122 11.72 -7.13 -0.93
C LEU A 122 11.60 -5.59 -1.01
N GLY A 123 11.15 -4.92 0.05
CA GLY A 123 10.97 -3.47 0.05
C GLY A 123 9.69 -2.97 -0.65
N LEU A 124 8.83 -3.86 -1.14
CA LEU A 124 7.57 -3.51 -1.81
C LEU A 124 6.64 -2.64 -0.94
N GLY A 125 6.51 -2.97 0.34
CA GLY A 125 5.70 -2.18 1.27
C GLY A 125 6.18 -0.74 1.40
N LYS A 126 7.50 -0.50 1.28
CA LYS A 126 8.06 0.87 1.32
C LYS A 126 7.68 1.66 0.07
N GLU A 127 7.67 1.03 -1.11
CA GLU A 127 7.24 1.68 -2.35
C GLU A 127 5.74 1.93 -2.39
N LEU A 128 4.94 1.01 -1.86
CA LEU A 128 3.51 1.19 -1.65
C LEU A 128 3.24 2.41 -0.76
N MET A 129 3.92 2.54 0.39
CA MET A 129 3.79 3.69 1.29
C MET A 129 4.22 5.01 0.63
N LYS A 130 5.33 5.01 -0.12
CA LYS A 130 5.77 6.20 -0.88
C LYS A 130 4.71 6.64 -1.90
N TYR A 131 4.12 5.68 -2.62
CA TYR A 131 3.06 5.97 -3.59
C TYR A 131 1.85 6.60 -2.89
N ILE A 132 1.38 6.01 -1.80
CA ILE A 132 0.26 6.52 -1.00
C ILE A 132 0.51 7.96 -0.54
N LEU A 133 1.66 8.21 0.11
CA LEU A 133 1.99 9.54 0.62
C LEU A 133 2.11 10.58 -0.50
N LYS A 134 2.63 10.18 -1.66
CA LYS A 134 2.69 11.05 -2.85
C LYS A 134 1.28 11.39 -3.35
N GLU A 135 0.38 10.42 -3.44
CA GLU A 135 -0.99 10.65 -3.91
C GLU A 135 -1.82 11.48 -2.91
N LEU A 136 -1.70 11.22 -1.61
CA LEU A 136 -2.35 12.04 -0.57
C LEU A 136 -1.82 13.48 -0.59
N LYS A 137 -0.51 13.68 -0.76
CA LYS A 137 0.06 15.03 -0.83
C LYS A 137 -0.47 15.82 -2.04
N LYS A 138 -0.74 15.16 -3.18
CA LYS A 138 -1.34 15.81 -4.35
C LYS A 138 -2.75 16.34 -4.09
N THR A 139 -3.48 15.77 -3.14
CA THR A 139 -4.83 16.23 -2.77
C THR A 139 -4.82 17.28 -1.65
N GLY A 140 -3.65 17.77 -1.24
CA GLY A 140 -3.53 18.79 -0.18
C GLY A 140 -3.41 18.23 1.24
N ILE A 141 -3.53 16.91 1.41
CA ILE A 141 -3.43 16.26 2.72
C ILE A 141 -2.00 16.42 3.26
N SER A 142 -1.89 17.00 4.45
CA SER A 142 -0.62 17.37 5.07
C SER A 142 -0.30 16.55 6.32
N LYS A 143 -1.31 15.89 6.91
CA LYS A 143 -1.15 14.99 8.06
C LYS A 143 -1.72 13.62 7.76
N VAL A 144 -0.90 12.60 7.96
CA VAL A 144 -1.27 11.20 7.74
C VAL A 144 -0.97 10.41 9.00
N THR A 145 -1.94 9.63 9.46
CA THR A 145 -1.86 8.79 10.65
C THR A 145 -2.03 7.31 10.29
N LEU A 146 -1.50 6.42 11.11
CA LEU A 146 -1.75 4.98 11.04
C LEU A 146 -1.61 4.37 12.42
N PHE A 147 -2.22 3.20 12.61
CA PHE A 147 -2.05 2.38 13.79
C PHE A 147 -1.18 1.18 13.42
N ALA A 148 -0.05 1.02 14.12
CA ALA A 148 0.92 -0.02 13.85
C ALA A 148 1.00 -0.99 15.04
N ASP A 149 0.94 -2.28 14.74
CA ASP A 149 1.30 -3.31 15.71
C ASP A 149 2.77 -3.16 16.12
N ALA A 150 3.09 -3.58 17.35
CA ALA A 150 4.41 -3.40 17.94
C ALA A 150 5.55 -3.91 17.04
N GLU A 151 5.33 -5.04 16.36
CA GLU A 151 6.31 -5.71 15.50
C GLU A 151 6.70 -4.88 14.26
N VAL A 152 5.78 -4.07 13.74
CA VAL A 152 5.98 -3.31 12.49
C VAL A 152 6.33 -1.84 12.73
N VAL A 153 6.37 -1.37 13.97
CA VAL A 153 6.79 0.00 14.32
C VAL A 153 8.16 0.35 13.72
N SER A 154 9.12 -0.58 13.76
CA SER A 154 10.46 -0.36 13.22
C SER A 154 10.44 -0.12 11.70
N PHE A 155 9.52 -0.78 10.99
CA PHE A 155 9.34 -0.60 9.55
C PHE A 155 8.88 0.81 9.20
N TYR A 156 7.92 1.35 9.94
CA TYR A 156 7.44 2.72 9.75
C TYR A 156 8.50 3.76 10.18
N LYS A 157 9.19 3.57 11.32
CA LYS A 157 10.26 4.48 11.76
C LYS A 157 11.37 4.64 10.71
N ARG A 158 11.80 3.55 10.06
CA ARG A 158 12.80 3.60 8.97
C ARG A 158 12.36 4.39 7.73
N GLN A 159 11.08 4.74 7.63
CA GLN A 159 10.51 5.53 6.55
C GLN A 159 10.21 6.98 6.96
N GLY A 160 10.58 7.38 8.18
CA GLY A 160 10.37 8.74 8.70
C GLY A 160 9.06 8.93 9.47
N TRP A 161 8.31 7.85 9.77
CA TRP A 161 7.16 7.94 10.66
C TRP A 161 7.62 8.12 12.10
N ILE A 162 6.92 8.98 12.82
CA ILE A 162 7.22 9.32 14.21
C ILE A 162 6.11 8.73 15.07
N LEU A 163 6.47 7.97 16.11
CA LEU A 163 5.50 7.58 17.15
C LEU A 163 5.02 8.85 17.84
N GLU A 164 3.73 8.94 18.12
CA GLU A 164 3.10 10.13 18.71
C GLU A 164 3.96 10.71 19.86
N PRO A 165 4.60 11.88 19.64
CA PRO A 165 5.69 12.35 20.49
C PRO A 165 5.20 12.78 21.88
N LYS A 166 3.91 13.12 22.02
CA LYS A 166 3.33 13.59 23.28
C LYS A 166 2.73 12.46 24.12
N GLY A 167 2.84 11.21 23.68
CA GLY A 167 2.23 10.07 24.38
C GLY A 167 0.71 10.08 24.36
N SER A 168 0.09 10.79 23.41
CA SER A 168 -1.36 10.76 23.21
C SER A 168 -1.81 9.33 22.96
N LYS A 169 -2.84 8.89 23.68
CA LYS A 169 -3.38 7.53 23.56
C LYS A 169 -4.48 7.49 22.51
N CYS A 170 -4.59 6.38 21.78
CA CYS A 170 -5.80 6.08 21.03
C CYS A 170 -6.79 5.35 21.93
N ALA A 171 -8.08 5.63 21.72
CA ALA A 171 -9.17 4.91 22.35
C ALA A 171 -9.97 4.20 21.25
N PHE A 172 -10.42 2.99 21.54
CA PHE A 172 -11.29 2.21 20.68
C PHE A 172 -12.64 2.04 21.36
N TRP A 173 -13.70 2.30 20.62
CA TRP A 173 -15.07 2.00 21.05
C TRP A 173 -15.62 0.89 20.16
N TYR A 174 -16.24 -0.09 20.79
CA TYR A 174 -16.84 -1.24 20.12
C TYR A 174 -18.35 -1.16 20.29
N ALA A 175 -19.06 -1.04 19.16
CA ALA A 175 -20.51 -1.23 19.13
C ALA A 175 -20.82 -2.69 19.44
N ASN A 176 -21.21 -2.98 20.68
CA ASN A 176 -21.80 -4.26 21.05
C ASN A 176 -23.24 -4.35 20.53
#